data_AF-A0A922NTD7-F1
#
_entry.id   AF-A0A922NTD7-F1
#
_cell.length_a   1.000
_cell.length_b   1.000
_cell.length_c   1.000
_cell.angle_alpha   90.00
_cell.angle_beta   90.00
_cell.angle_gamma   90.00
#
_symmetry.space_group_name_H-M   'P 1'
#
loop_
_entity.id
_entity.type
_entity.pdbx_description
1 polymer ?
#
loop_
_entity_poly.entity_id
_entity_poly.type
_entity_poly.pdbx_seq_one_letter_code
_entity_poly.pdbx_strand_id
1 'polypeptide(L)'
;MQFFQNIFRRSKKEATTSHQVRENKSEFPLDDWEPVPSYVAADKTDYQTVSLIASAIAAGEQASSQFKVKRILKRNPEALTVSLIASSIAAGVYPESQFLVRSIYSKKVNVGHK
;
A
#
# COMPACT_ATOMS: atom_id res chain seq x y z
N MET A 1 -38.96 11.66 10.40
CA MET A 1 -38.40 10.66 9.44
C MET A 1 -38.29 11.30 8.04
N GLN A 2 -37.25 12.09 7.77
CA GLN A 2 -36.90 12.58 6.42
C GLN A 2 -35.43 13.06 6.46
N PHE A 3 -34.49 12.14 6.67
CA PHE A 3 -33.06 12.42 6.50
C PHE A 3 -32.65 11.88 5.12
N PHE A 4 -31.79 12.62 4.41
CA PHE A 4 -31.08 12.20 3.19
C PHE A 4 -31.75 12.32 1.80
N GLN A 5 -32.48 13.41 1.50
CA GLN A 5 -32.85 13.68 0.09
C GLN A 5 -32.03 14.73 -0.65
N ASN A 6 -31.03 15.39 -0.04
CA ASN A 6 -30.35 16.53 -0.67
C ASN A 6 -28.81 16.53 -0.70
N ILE A 7 -28.12 15.39 -0.51
CA ILE A 7 -26.63 15.35 -0.48
C ILE A 7 -26.02 14.65 -1.71
N PHE A 8 -26.75 14.51 -2.82
CA PHE A 8 -26.16 13.99 -4.07
C PHE A 8 -26.63 14.74 -5.32
N ARG A 9 -26.39 16.06 -5.34
CA ARG A 9 -26.38 16.83 -6.59
C ARG A 9 -24.97 17.34 -6.88
N ARG A 10 -24.22 16.53 -7.64
CA ARG A 10 -22.90 16.86 -8.19
C ARG A 10 -22.93 18.19 -8.95
N SER A 11 -21.94 19.04 -8.73
CA SER A 11 -20.95 19.41 -9.76
C SER A 11 -20.18 20.68 -9.36
N LYS A 12 -18.89 20.53 -9.05
CA LYS A 12 -17.84 21.32 -9.71
C LYS A 12 -16.49 20.61 -9.54
N LYS A 13 -15.76 20.57 -10.64
CA LYS A 13 -14.45 19.95 -10.84
C LYS A 13 -13.44 20.45 -9.81
N GLU A 14 -12.77 19.52 -9.15
CA GLU A 14 -11.39 19.68 -8.68
C GLU A 14 -10.75 18.29 -8.56
N ALA A 15 -9.50 18.21 -9.00
CA ALA A 15 -8.76 16.99 -9.28
C ALA A 15 -8.56 16.14 -8.03
N THR A 16 -9.49 15.22 -7.77
CA THR A 16 -9.25 14.12 -6.83
C THR A 16 -8.53 13.03 -7.58
N THR A 17 -7.21 12.92 -7.35
CA THR A 17 -6.46 11.68 -7.59
C THR A 17 -7.18 10.58 -6.85
N SER A 18 -8.01 9.86 -7.59
CA SER A 18 -8.65 8.65 -7.18
C SER A 18 -7.54 7.66 -6.83
N HIS A 19 -7.26 7.48 -5.53
CA HIS A 19 -6.70 6.24 -5.00
C HIS A 19 -7.75 5.13 -5.20
N GLN A 20 -7.99 4.79 -6.46
CA GLN A 20 -8.52 3.49 -6.80
C GLN A 20 -7.42 2.52 -6.44
N VAL A 21 -7.61 1.82 -5.32
CA VAL A 21 -7.02 0.49 -5.15
C VAL A 21 -7.61 -0.33 -6.29
N ARG A 22 -6.98 -0.24 -7.47
CA ARG A 22 -7.21 -1.20 -8.53
C ARG A 22 -6.69 -2.51 -7.96
N GLU A 23 -7.60 -3.34 -7.48
CA GLU A 23 -7.36 -4.78 -7.44
C GLU A 23 -7.14 -5.21 -8.88
N ASN A 24 -5.89 -5.10 -9.35
CA ASN A 24 -5.45 -5.76 -10.57
C ASN A 24 -5.45 -7.25 -10.24
N LYS A 25 -6.62 -7.89 -10.35
CA LYS A 25 -6.73 -9.34 -10.38
C LYS A 25 -6.00 -9.79 -11.63
N SER A 26 -4.75 -10.21 -11.47
CA SER A 26 -3.93 -10.77 -12.54
C SER A 26 -4.64 -12.00 -13.12
N GLU A 27 -4.77 -12.07 -14.45
CA GLU A 27 -5.27 -13.22 -15.22
C GLU A 27 -4.36 -14.46 -15.16
N PHE A 28 -3.29 -14.44 -14.36
CA PHE A 28 -2.43 -15.59 -14.15
C PHE A 28 -3.16 -16.68 -13.35
N PRO A 29 -3.05 -17.97 -13.75
CA PRO A 29 -3.55 -19.07 -12.93
C PRO A 29 -2.67 -19.19 -11.69
N LEU A 30 -3.14 -18.61 -10.59
CA LEU A 30 -2.43 -18.48 -9.31
C LEU A 30 -2.94 -19.47 -8.25
N ASP A 31 -3.46 -20.64 -8.64
CA ASP A 31 -3.95 -21.61 -7.63
C ASP A 31 -2.86 -21.96 -6.61
N ASP A 32 -1.60 -22.03 -7.05
CA ASP A 32 -0.43 -22.31 -6.22
C ASP A 32 0.37 -21.08 -5.79
N TRP A 33 -0.09 -19.86 -6.07
CA TRP A 33 0.65 -18.62 -5.82
C TRP A 33 -0.15 -17.67 -4.93
N GLU A 34 0.54 -16.96 -4.05
CA GLU A 34 -0.06 -15.97 -3.15
C GLU A 34 0.63 -14.61 -3.29
N PRO A 35 -0.11 -13.50 -3.13
CA PRO A 35 0.49 -12.18 -3.26
C PRO A 35 1.41 -11.87 -2.09
N VAL A 36 2.63 -11.43 -2.39
CA VAL A 36 3.56 -10.89 -1.39
C VAL A 36 3.13 -9.45 -1.08
N PRO A 37 2.74 -9.13 0.17
CA PRO A 37 2.22 -7.82 0.48
C PRO A 37 3.34 -6.78 0.40
N SER A 38 3.00 -5.61 -0.12
CA SER A 38 3.90 -4.45 -0.19
C SER A 38 4.32 -3.91 1.18
N TYR A 39 3.47 -4.09 2.18
CA TYR A 39 3.65 -3.59 3.53
C TYR A 39 3.24 -4.66 4.53
N VAL A 40 3.98 -4.76 5.62
CA VAL A 40 3.70 -5.66 6.75
C VAL A 40 3.53 -4.84 8.02
N ALA A 41 2.95 -5.46 9.06
CA ALA A 41 2.86 -4.81 10.36
C ALA A 41 4.26 -4.37 10.83
N ALA A 42 4.35 -3.12 11.32
CA ALA A 42 5.57 -2.63 11.93
C ALA A 42 5.82 -3.30 13.29
N ASP A 43 7.05 -3.19 13.78
CA ASP A 43 7.35 -3.65 15.13
C ASP A 43 6.65 -2.73 16.15
N LYS A 44 6.16 -3.30 17.26
CA LYS A 44 5.51 -2.52 18.31
C LYS A 44 6.45 -1.54 18.98
N THR A 45 7.75 -1.83 18.99
CA THR A 45 8.79 -0.93 19.51
C THR A 45 8.83 0.40 18.76
N ASP A 46 8.48 0.41 17.47
CA ASP A 46 8.44 1.63 16.66
C ASP A 46 7.18 2.49 16.90
N TYR A 47 6.14 1.92 17.52
CA TYR A 47 4.81 2.53 17.51
C TYR A 47 4.77 3.88 18.21
N GLN A 48 5.44 4.01 19.35
CA GLN A 48 5.44 5.25 20.13
C GLN A 48 6.08 6.38 19.33
N THR A 49 7.30 6.14 18.83
CA THR A 49 8.08 7.14 18.08
C THR A 49 7.35 7.57 16.81
N VAL A 50 6.88 6.62 16.01
CA VAL A 50 6.20 6.92 14.74
C VAL A 50 4.85 7.63 15.01
N SER A 51 4.11 7.22 16.03
CA SER A 51 2.84 7.89 16.38
C SER A 51 3.06 9.33 16.85
N LEU A 52 4.10 9.58 17.63
CA LEU A 52 4.45 10.91 18.10
C LEU A 52 4.81 11.82 16.93
N ILE A 53 5.70 11.37 16.05
CA ILE A 53 6.12 12.13 14.86
C ILE A 53 4.92 12.42 13.95
N ALA A 54 4.12 11.39 13.64
CA ALA A 54 2.95 11.57 12.78
C ALA A 54 1.93 12.54 13.38
N SER A 55 1.68 12.45 14.68
CA SER A 55 0.77 13.37 15.39
C SER A 55 1.32 14.80 15.43
N ALA A 56 2.63 14.98 15.64
CA ALA A 56 3.25 16.29 15.67
C ALA A 56 3.20 16.98 14.30
N ILE A 57 3.46 16.25 13.21
CA ILE A 57 3.32 16.76 11.84
C ILE A 57 1.86 17.15 11.58
N ALA A 58 0.91 16.26 11.90
CA ALA A 58 -0.51 16.51 11.68
C ALA A 58 -1.04 17.69 12.50
N ALA A 59 -0.59 17.86 13.74
CA ALA A 59 -0.95 18.98 14.59
C ALA A 59 -0.34 20.31 14.11
N GLY A 60 0.87 20.27 13.52
CA GLY A 60 1.50 21.43 12.91
C GLY A 60 0.75 21.93 11.67
N GLU A 61 0.19 21.02 10.88
CA GLU A 61 -0.58 21.36 9.67
C GLU A 61 -2.03 21.75 9.99
N GLN A 62 -2.67 21.05 10.94
CA GLN A 62 -4.08 21.23 11.27
C GLN A 62 -4.30 21.17 12.79
N ALA A 63 -3.99 22.28 13.48
CA ALA A 63 -3.96 22.36 14.94
C ALA A 63 -5.33 22.19 15.63
N SER A 64 -6.45 22.43 14.94
CA SER A 64 -7.80 22.28 15.51
C SER A 64 -8.39 20.88 15.35
N SER A 65 -7.70 19.96 14.67
CA SER A 65 -8.14 18.59 14.43
C SER A 65 -7.62 17.61 15.47
N GLN A 66 -8.32 16.48 15.61
CA GLN A 66 -7.86 15.35 16.42
C GLN A 66 -7.49 14.18 15.50
N PHE A 67 -6.30 13.62 15.72
CA PHE A 67 -5.78 12.50 14.93
C PHE A 67 -5.62 11.25 15.80
N LYS A 68 -5.97 10.09 15.22
CA LYS A 68 -5.75 8.78 15.85
C LYS A 68 -5.04 7.86 14.87
N VAL A 69 -3.84 7.41 15.23
CA VAL A 69 -3.10 6.42 14.46
C VAL A 69 -3.82 5.06 14.56
N LYS A 70 -4.30 4.55 13.42
CA LYS A 70 -5.04 3.28 13.35
C LYS A 70 -4.17 2.07 13.07
N ARG A 71 -3.11 2.25 12.25
CA ARG A 71 -2.23 1.17 11.81
C ARG A 71 -0.88 1.75 11.43
N ILE A 72 0.18 1.10 11.87
CA ILE A 72 1.56 1.40 11.47
C ILE A 72 2.07 0.20 10.69
N LEU A 73 2.54 0.47 9.47
CA LEU A 73 3.08 -0.54 8.58
C LEU A 73 4.50 -0.16 8.21
N LYS A 74 5.34 -1.18 8.03
CA LYS A 74 6.67 -1.03 7.44
C LYS A 74 6.69 -1.68 6.07
N ARG A 75 7.60 -1.21 5.21
CA ARG A 75 7.82 -1.84 3.90
C ARG A 75 8.18 -3.31 4.12
N ASN A 76 7.57 -4.20 3.36
CA ASN A 76 7.94 -5.61 3.41
C ASN A 76 9.38 -5.76 2.87
N PRO A 77 10.35 -6.24 3.66
CA PRO A 77 11.74 -6.38 3.21
C PRO A 77 11.87 -7.34 2.03
N GLU A 78 11.05 -8.38 1.96
CA GLU A 78 11.01 -9.31 0.83
C GLU A 78 10.55 -8.58 -0.44
N ALA A 79 9.42 -7.88 -0.38
CA ALA A 79 8.88 -7.13 -1.51
C ALA A 79 9.86 -6.06 -2.00
N LEU A 80 10.57 -5.38 -1.08
CA LEU A 80 11.62 -4.41 -1.43
C LEU A 80 12.76 -5.09 -2.17
N THR A 81 13.29 -6.18 -1.62
CA THR A 81 14.44 -6.90 -2.19
C THR A 81 14.12 -7.43 -3.59
N VAL A 82 12.99 -8.11 -3.75
CA VAL A 82 12.56 -8.65 -5.04
C VAL A 82 12.28 -7.53 -6.04
N SER A 83 11.67 -6.42 -5.61
CA SER A 83 11.44 -5.27 -6.49
C SER A 83 12.76 -4.70 -7.02
N LEU A 84 13.77 -4.53 -6.15
CA LEU A 84 15.07 -4.03 -6.55
C LEU A 84 15.75 -4.96 -7.56
N ILE A 85 15.78 -6.26 -7.27
CA ILE A 85 16.38 -7.25 -8.17
C ILE A 85 15.69 -7.23 -9.54
N ALA A 86 14.36 -7.29 -9.57
CA ALA A 86 13.60 -7.30 -10.82
C ALA A 86 13.82 -6.02 -11.63
N SER A 87 13.76 -4.85 -10.98
CA SER A 87 14.02 -3.56 -11.62
C SER A 87 15.45 -3.44 -12.14
N SER A 88 16.46 -3.91 -11.39
CA SER A 88 17.86 -3.90 -11.83
C SER A 88 18.10 -4.79 -13.04
N ILE A 89 17.51 -5.99 -13.08
CA ILE A 89 17.59 -6.87 -14.25
C ILE A 89 16.92 -6.19 -15.45
N ALA A 90 15.72 -5.65 -15.27
CA ALA A 90 14.99 -4.99 -16.35
C ALA A 90 15.75 -3.77 -16.89
N ALA A 91 16.36 -2.96 -16.02
CA ALA A 91 17.19 -1.82 -16.41
C ALA A 91 18.46 -2.26 -17.16
N GLY A 92 19.04 -3.42 -16.81
CA GLY A 92 20.18 -3.98 -17.54
C GLY A 92 19.84 -4.43 -18.97
N VAL A 93 18.62 -4.94 -19.19
CA VAL A 93 18.15 -5.38 -20.51
C VAL A 93 17.61 -4.22 -21.34
N TYR A 94 16.96 -3.25 -20.70
CA TYR A 94 16.31 -2.11 -21.33
C TYR A 94 16.76 -0.80 -20.66
N PRO A 95 17.96 -0.29 -21.00
CA PRO A 95 18.60 0.81 -20.27
C PRO A 95 17.87 2.15 -20.39
N GLU A 96 17.18 2.39 -21.51
CA GLU A 96 16.40 3.62 -21.75
C GLU A 96 14.96 3.54 -21.20
N SER A 97 14.61 2.45 -20.51
CA SER A 97 13.25 2.21 -20.00
C SER A 97 13.16 2.39 -18.49
N GLN A 98 12.00 2.83 -18.01
CA GLN A 98 11.67 2.90 -16.59
C GLN A 98 10.63 1.84 -16.24
N PHE A 99 10.91 1.05 -15.20
CA PHE A 99 10.04 -0.04 -14.77
C PHE A 99 9.48 0.22 -13.38
N LEU A 100 8.20 -0.14 -13.20
CA LEU A 100 7.52 -0.14 -11.91
C LEU A 100 7.00 -1.53 -11.61
N VAL A 101 7.50 -2.14 -10.54
CA VAL A 101 7.00 -3.44 -10.06
C VAL A 101 5.64 -3.21 -9.40
N ARG A 102 4.58 -3.75 -10.01
CA ARG A 102 3.19 -3.57 -9.55
C ARG A 102 2.77 -4.61 -8.51
N SER A 103 3.21 -5.85 -8.68
CA SER A 103 2.83 -6.98 -7.83
C SER A 103 3.96 -8.01 -7.83
N ILE A 104 4.06 -8.72 -6.70
CA ILE A 104 4.99 -9.82 -6.48
C ILE A 104 4.15 -10.97 -5.91
N TYR A 105 4.44 -12.19 -6.36
CA TYR A 105 3.78 -13.40 -5.89
C TYR A 105 4.84 -14.41 -5.46
N SER A 106 4.54 -15.15 -4.40
CA SER A 106 5.34 -16.28 -3.92
C SER A 106 4.55 -17.56 -4.10
N LYS A 107 5.26 -18.67 -4.31
CA LYS A 107 4.61 -19.97 -4.40
C LYS A 107 4.20 -20.41 -3.00
N LYS A 108 2.98 -20.93 -2.85
CA LYS A 108 2.49 -21.49 -1.59
C LYS A 108 3.41 -22.62 -1.15
N VAL A 109 3.92 -22.54 0.07
CA VAL A 109 4.70 -23.62 0.67
C VAL A 109 3.71 -24.61 1.28
N ASN A 110 3.50 -25.75 0.62
CA ASN A 110 2.76 -26.87 1.22
C ASN A 110 3.62 -27.45 2.35
N VAL A 111 3.40 -27.00 3.58
CA VAL A 111 3.97 -27.66 4.76
C VAL A 111 3.19 -28.95 4.97
N GLY A 112 3.67 -30.03 4.36
CA GLY A 112 3.14 -31.37 4.62
C GLY A 112 3.28 -31.68 6.09
N HIS A 113 2.17 -31.82 6.81
CA HIS A 113 2.15 -32.43 8.13
C HIS A 113 2.63 -33.88 7.99
N LYS A 114 3.86 -34.14 8.44
CA LYS A 114 4.35 -35.47 8.76
C LYS A 114 3.93 -35.83 10.18
#